data_AF-A0A0M3JMN2-F1
#
_entry.id   AF-A0A0M3JMN2-F1
#
_cell.length_a   1.000
_cell.length_b   1.000
_cell.length_c   1.000
_cell.angle_alpha   90.00
_cell.angle_beta   90.00
_cell.angle_gamma   90.00
#
_symmetry.space_group_name_H-M   'P 1'
#
loop_
_entity.id
_entity.type
_entity.pdbx_description
1 polymer ?
#
loop_
_entity_poly.entity_id
_entity_poly.type
_entity_poly.pdbx_seq_one_letter_code
_entity_poly.pdbx_strand_id
1 'polypeptide(L)' 'LPAIVHTAGQPPRTHREGPSVLVLLPTRELAQQVQEVAKDYCRAMGQSLTCLFGGAPKGNQARDLERG' A
#
# COMPACT_ATOMS: atom_id res chain seq x y z
N LEU A 1 2.96 -9.74 8.30
CA LEU A 1 3.99 -10.07 7.27
C LEU A 1 3.58 -11.11 6.21
N PRO A 2 2.64 -12.06 6.41
CA PRO A 2 2.35 -13.09 5.40
C PRO A 2 2.07 -12.56 3.99
N ALA A 3 1.29 -11.48 3.86
CA ALA A 3 0.99 -10.88 2.56
C ALA A 3 2.25 -10.34 1.84
N ILE A 4 3.15 -9.68 2.57
CA ILE A 4 4.43 -9.16 2.03
C ILE A 4 5.30 -10.30 1.52
N VAL A 5 5.45 -11.36 2.31
CA VAL A 5 6.22 -12.56 1.95
C VAL A 5 5.61 -13.26 0.74
N HIS A 6 4.28 -13.39 0.72
CA HIS A 6 3.56 -13.97 -0.39
C HIS A 6 3.80 -13.19 -1.69
N THR A 7 3.69 -11.86 -1.66
CA THR A 7 3.94 -11.02 -2.85
C THR A 7 5.41 -11.06 -3.28
N ALA A 8 6.36 -11.18 -2.36
CA ALA A 8 7.79 -11.31 -2.70
C ALA A 8 8.13 -12.62 -3.43
N GLY A 9 7.32 -13.67 -3.26
CA GLY A 9 7.48 -14.96 -3.95
C GLY A 9 6.74 -15.07 -5.28
N GLN A 10 5.98 -14.05 -5.69
CA GLN A 10 5.25 -14.03 -6.96
C GLN A 10 6.11 -13.46 -8.10
N PRO A 11 5.84 -13.84 -9.36
CA PRO A 11 6.51 -13.23 -10.51
C PRO A 11 6.25 -11.71 -10.57
N PRO A 12 7.15 -10.94 -11.19
CA PRO A 12 6.96 -9.49 -11.37
C PRO A 12 5.62 -9.20 -12.06
N ARG A 13 4.87 -8.27 -11.50
CA ARG A 13 3.57 -7.85 -12.05
C ARG A 13 3.75 -6.79 -13.13
N THR A 14 2.83 -6.77 -14.09
CA THR A 14 2.82 -5.71 -15.11
C THR A 14 2.44 -4.38 -14.47
N HIS A 15 3.02 -3.29 -14.98
CA HIS A 15 2.66 -1.95 -14.53
C HIS A 15 1.14 -1.71 -14.73
N ARG A 16 0.49 -1.09 -13.74
CA ARG A 16 -0.95 -0.76 -13.70
C ARG A 16 -1.95 -1.92 -13.55
N GLU A 17 -1.52 -3.09 -13.10
CA GLU A 17 -2.47 -4.14 -12.66
C GLU A 17 -3.15 -3.86 -11.30
N GLY A 18 -2.80 -2.73 -10.67
CA GLY A 18 -3.30 -2.37 -9.35
C GLY A 18 -2.60 -3.12 -8.21
N PRO A 19 -3.06 -2.94 -6.97
CA PRO A 19 -2.37 -3.45 -5.78
C PRO A 19 -2.43 -4.99 -5.70
N SER A 20 -1.36 -5.62 -5.20
CA SER A 20 -1.30 -7.05 -4.89
C SER A 20 -1.99 -7.44 -3.59
N VAL A 21 -2.18 -6.45 -2.71
CA VAL A 21 -2.79 -6.64 -1.39
C VAL A 21 -3.68 -5.44 -1.13
N LEU A 22 -4.92 -5.71 -0.72
CA LEU A 22 -5.85 -4.69 -0.24
C LEU A 22 -6.12 -4.95 1.24
N VAL A 23 -5.88 -3.94 2.07
CA VAL A 23 -6.20 -3.99 3.51
C VAL A 23 -7.28 -2.94 3.76
N LEU A 24 -8.44 -3.39 4.24
CA LEU A 24 -9.55 -2.51 4.60
C LEU A 24 -9.55 -2.29 6.11
N LEU A 25 -9.64 -1.02 6.51
CA LEU A 25 -9.60 -0.60 7.91
C LEU A 25 -10.83 0.25 8.21
N PRO A 26 -11.39 0.16 9.43
CA PRO A 26 -12.65 0.80 9.79
C PRO A 26 -12.55 2.33 9.93
N THR A 27 -11.38 2.89 10.18
CA THR A 27 -11.20 4.33 10.43
C THR A 27 -9.94 4.89 9.79
N ARG A 28 -9.90 6.22 9.61
CA ARG A 28 -8.75 6.93 9.03
C ARG A 28 -7.53 6.83 9.93
N GLU A 29 -7.76 6.97 11.23
CA GLU A 29 -6.73 7.02 12.26
C GLU A 29 -6.00 5.67 12.35
N LEU A 30 -6.76 4.57 12.30
CA LEU A 30 -6.17 3.23 12.26
C LEU A 30 -5.41 2.99 10.94
N ALA A 31 -5.93 3.49 9.82
CA ALA A 31 -5.24 3.38 8.53
C ALA A 31 -3.87 4.08 8.51
N GLN A 32 -3.79 5.25 9.14
CA GLN A 32 -2.53 5.99 9.29
C GLN A 32 -1.56 5.26 10.21
N GLN A 33 -2.01 4.77 11.37
CA GLN A 33 -1.17 4.00 12.29
C GLN A 33 -0.60 2.73 11.63
N VAL A 34 -1.44 2.01 10.88
CA VAL A 34 -0.99 0.81 10.14
C VAL A 34 -0.02 1.20 9.03
N GLN A 35 -0.27 2.29 8.30
CA GLN A 35 0.63 2.77 7.24
C GLN A 35 2.02 3.12 7.80
N GLU A 36 2.10 3.82 8.93
CA GLU A 36 3.36 4.22 9.56
C GLU A 36 4.24 3.00 9.85
N VAL A 37 3.65 1.96 10.44
CA VAL A 37 4.36 0.71 10.75
C VAL A 37 4.69 -0.07 9.48
N ALA A 38 3.72 -0.22 8.55
CA ALA A 38 3.88 -1.03 7.35
C ALA A 38 4.90 -0.45 6.35
N LYS A 39 5.08 0.88 6.33
CA LYS A 39 5.98 1.58 5.41
C LYS A 39 7.41 1.07 5.51
N ASP A 40 7.91 0.82 6.71
CA ASP A 40 9.27 0.35 6.92
C ASP A 40 9.47 -1.08 6.40
N TYR A 41 8.49 -1.97 6.64
CA TYR A 41 8.53 -3.34 6.12
C TYR A 41 8.43 -3.39 4.60
N CYS A 42 7.50 -2.63 4.00
CA CYS A 42 7.36 -2.55 2.55
C CYS A 42 8.64 -2.00 1.90
N ARG A 43 9.22 -0.93 2.48
CA ARG A 43 10.49 -0.36 2.00
C ARG A 43 11.64 -1.36 2.07
N ALA A 44 11.78 -2.08 3.18
CA ALA A 44 12.83 -3.09 3.35
C ALA A 44 12.72 -4.23 2.32
N MET A 45 11.50 -4.52 1.86
CA MET A 45 11.21 -5.56 0.87
C MET A 45 11.08 -5.04 -0.57
N GLY A 46 11.36 -3.76 -0.81
CA GLY A 46 11.26 -3.14 -2.14
C GLY A 46 9.84 -3.04 -2.70
N GLN A 47 8.82 -2.99 -1.82
CA GLN A 47 7.41 -2.90 -2.20
C GLN A 47 6.87 -1.48 -1.99
N SER A 48 5.95 -1.07 -2.87
CA SER A 48 5.19 0.18 -2.74
C SER A 48 3.98 -0.01 -1.81
N LEU A 49 3.63 1.05 -1.08
CA LEU A 49 2.48 1.10 -0.17
C LEU A 49 1.81 2.46 -0.31
N THR A 50 0.50 2.46 -0.55
CA THR A 50 -0.33 3.67 -0.60
C THR A 50 -1.53 3.48 0.32
N CYS A 51 -1.80 4.47 1.17
CA CYS A 51 -2.98 4.48 2.03
C CYS A 51 -4.03 5.43 1.46
N LEU A 52 -5.26 4.93 1.33
CA LEU A 52 -6.38 5.66 0.75
C LEU A 52 -7.44 5.92 1.81
N PHE A 53 -7.82 7.19 2.01
CA PHE A 53 -8.88 7.56 2.93
C PHE A 53 -9.59 8.87 2.54
N GLY A 54 -10.85 8.98 2.97
CA GLY A 54 -11.68 10.18 2.76
C GLY A 54 -11.18 11.39 3.54
N GLY A 55 -11.65 12.59 3.18
CA GLY A 55 -11.33 13.84 3.88
C GLY A 55 -9.87 14.28 3.85
N ALA A 56 -9.11 13.84 2.85
CA ALA A 56 -7.82 14.37 2.44
C ALA A 56 -7.78 14.54 0.91
N PRO A 57 -6.87 15.35 0.34
CA PRO A 57 -6.81 15.59 -1.10
C PRO A 57 -6.65 14.30 -1.89
N LYS A 58 -7.60 14.03 -2.80
CA LYS A 58 -7.60 12.81 -3.63
C LYS A 58 -6.44 12.79 -4.64
N GLY A 59 -6.02 13.94 -5.14
CA GLY A 59 -5.01 14.04 -6.20
C GLY A 59 -3.63 13.49 -5.79
N ASN A 60 -3.22 13.70 -4.53
CA ASN A 60 -1.96 13.16 -4.04
C ASN A 60 -2.05 11.64 -3.86
N GLN A 61 -3.13 11.16 -3.25
CA GLN A 61 -3.39 9.73 -3.04
C GLN A 61 -3.46 8.96 -4.37
N ALA A 62 -4.13 9.52 -5.38
CA ALA A 62 -4.22 8.92 -6.72
C ALA A 62 -2.84 8.86 -7.39
N ARG A 63 -2.06 9.92 -7.32
CA ARG A 63 -0.70 9.96 -7.88
C ARG A 63 0.24 8.96 -7.20
N ASP A 64 0.14 8.83 -5.90
CA ASP A 64 0.94 7.85 -5.14
C ASP A 64 0.51 6.41 -5.49
N LEU A 65 -0.77 6.18 -5.77
CA LEU A 65 -1.27 4.90 -6.26
C LEU A 65 -0.80 4.59 -7.69
N GLU A 66 -0.75 5.58 -8.58
CA GLU A 66 -0.26 5.44 -9.96
C GLU A 66 1.26 5.22 -10.04
N ARG A 67 2.02 5.75 -9.08
CA ARG A 67 3.47 5.58 -8.96
C ARG A 67 3.89 4.25 -8.37
N GLY A 68 3.00 3.63 -7.58
CA GLY A 68 3.23 2.34 -6.95
C GLY A 68 3.45 1.22 -7.95
#